data_AF-A0A935VE74-F1
#
_entry.id   AF-A0A935VE74-F1
#
_cell.length_a   1.000
_cell.length_b   1.000
_cell.length_c   1.000
_cell.angle_alpha   90.00
_cell.angle_beta   90.00
_cell.angle_gamma   90.00
#
_symmetry.space_group_name_H-M   'P 1'
#
loop_
_entity.id
_entity.type
_entity.pdbx_description
1 polymer ?
#
loop_
_entity_poly.entity_id
_entity_poly.type
_entity_poly.pdbx_seq_one_letter_code
_entity_poly.pdbx_strand_id
1 'polypeptide(L)'
;MGLFKDVQVNGGIIKPGQKDVLIEWMFEEIKQNEIASYEEGGVQKYAIQPSCGCTASIEVLQDRLVAKYNDGGNSLGPLSRSLTVYLKASDGTEVFLTNDRGVKMFNPALGKVTLGFTVTVEK
;
A
#
# COMPACT_ATOMS: atom_id res chain seq x y z
N MET A 1 19.23 -10.96 4.57
CA MET A 1 18.28 -9.90 4.94
C MET A 1 18.45 -8.78 3.94
N GLY A 2 17.62 -8.76 2.90
CA GLY A 2 17.68 -7.73 1.87
C GLY A 2 17.26 -6.38 2.45
N LEU A 3 18.03 -5.34 2.15
CA LEU A 3 17.63 -3.95 2.33
C LEU A 3 16.37 -3.72 1.50
N PHE A 4 15.20 -3.73 2.12
CA PHE A 4 13.97 -3.41 1.41
C PHE A 4 13.99 -1.91 1.09
N LYS A 5 14.19 -1.60 -0.19
CA LYS A 5 14.22 -0.23 -0.71
C LYS A 5 12.81 0.36 -0.70
N ASP A 6 12.71 1.62 -0.32
CA ASP A 6 11.53 2.43 -0.62
C ASP A 6 11.36 2.52 -2.14
N VAL A 7 10.26 1.99 -2.68
CA VAL A 7 9.96 2.09 -4.11
C VAL A 7 9.12 3.33 -4.33
N GLN A 8 9.65 4.33 -5.03
CA GLN A 8 8.96 5.58 -5.29
C GLN A 8 8.58 5.73 -6.77
N VAL A 9 7.30 6.00 -7.04
CA VAL A 9 6.79 6.24 -8.41
C VAL A 9 6.20 7.64 -8.57
N ASN A 10 6.13 8.10 -9.81
CA ASN A 10 5.49 9.38 -10.14
C ASN A 10 4.10 9.11 -10.74
N GLY A 11 3.06 9.56 -10.05
CA GLY A 11 1.66 9.49 -10.46
C GLY A 11 1.21 10.64 -11.38
N GLY A 12 2.13 11.54 -11.72
CA GLY A 12 1.90 12.62 -12.68
C GLY A 12 1.21 13.86 -12.12
N ILE A 13 0.71 14.67 -13.03
CA ILE A 13 -0.03 15.90 -12.72
C ILE A 13 -1.52 15.58 -12.73
N ILE A 14 -2.23 15.98 -11.67
CA ILE A 14 -3.66 15.73 -11.48
C ILE A 14 -4.40 17.02 -11.11
N LYS A 15 -5.73 17.00 -11.25
CA LYS A 15 -6.60 18.09 -10.81
C LYS A 15 -6.98 17.95 -9.34
N PRO A 16 -7.26 19.06 -8.61
CA PRO A 16 -7.82 19.00 -7.26
C PRO A 16 -9.08 18.15 -7.22
N GLY A 17 -9.12 17.18 -6.31
CA GLY A 17 -10.27 16.30 -6.09
C GLY A 17 -10.42 15.19 -7.13
N GLN A 18 -9.48 15.05 -8.06
CA GLN A 18 -9.50 13.97 -9.05
C GLN A 18 -9.54 12.60 -8.36
N LYS A 19 -10.40 11.72 -8.89
CA LYS A 19 -10.62 10.36 -8.40
C LYS A 19 -10.04 9.34 -9.37
N ASP A 20 -9.79 8.16 -8.86
CA ASP A 20 -9.33 6.98 -9.60
C ASP A 20 -8.05 7.23 -10.42
N VAL A 21 -7.13 8.04 -9.86
CA VAL A 21 -5.78 8.21 -10.42
C VAL A 21 -5.04 6.89 -10.24
N LEU A 22 -4.64 6.27 -11.35
CA LEU A 22 -3.92 5.01 -11.34
C LEU A 22 -2.46 5.23 -10.94
N ILE A 23 -2.05 4.58 -9.85
CA ILE A 23 -0.67 4.53 -9.40
C ILE A 23 -0.21 3.08 -9.48
N GLU A 24 0.85 2.82 -10.25
CA GLU A 24 1.35 1.46 -10.51
C GLU A 24 2.78 1.29 -9.98
N TRP A 25 3.02 0.19 -9.28
CA TRP A 25 4.37 -0.25 -8.88
C TRP A 25 4.66 -1.61 -9.49
N MET A 26 5.72 -1.70 -10.28
CA MET A 26 6.17 -2.98 -10.84
C MET A 26 6.83 -3.85 -9.76
N PHE A 27 6.53 -5.14 -9.79
CA PHE A 27 7.12 -6.15 -8.92
C PHE A 27 8.48 -6.59 -9.45
N GLU A 28 9.48 -5.70 -9.41
CA GLU A 28 10.86 -6.09 -9.73
C GLU A 28 11.50 -6.86 -8.56
N GLU A 29 11.17 -6.49 -7.31
CA GLU A 29 11.79 -7.06 -6.10
C GLU A 29 10.80 -7.81 -5.17
N ILE A 30 9.48 -7.60 -5.28
CA ILE A 30 8.47 -8.23 -4.40
C ILE A 30 7.52 -9.05 -5.25
N LYS A 31 7.51 -10.37 -5.09
CA LYS A 31 6.54 -11.21 -5.80
C LYS A 31 5.21 -11.24 -5.05
N GLN A 32 4.10 -11.32 -5.78
CA GLN A 32 2.75 -11.44 -5.21
C GLN A 32 2.64 -12.54 -4.15
N ASN A 33 3.32 -13.67 -4.34
CA ASN A 33 3.29 -14.80 -3.41
C ASN A 33 4.07 -14.56 -2.11
N GLU A 34 4.90 -13.51 -2.04
CA GLU A 34 5.65 -13.11 -0.84
C GLU A 34 4.82 -12.16 0.04
N ILE A 35 3.75 -11.57 -0.48
CA ILE A 35 2.86 -10.67 0.26
C ILE A 35 2.00 -11.49 1.22
N ALA A 36 1.95 -11.07 2.49
CA ALA A 36 1.07 -11.69 3.48
C ALA A 36 -0.40 -11.51 3.08
N SER A 37 -1.21 -12.53 3.36
CA SER A 37 -2.66 -12.51 3.09
C SER A 37 -3.44 -12.90 4.32
N TYR A 38 -4.65 -12.37 4.45
CA TYR A 38 -5.56 -12.68 5.53
C TYR A 38 -6.97 -12.86 5.01
N GLU A 39 -7.81 -13.58 5.74
CA GLU A 39 -9.23 -13.69 5.43
C GLU A 39 -10.03 -12.61 6.16
N GLU A 40 -10.92 -11.94 5.44
CA GLU A 40 -11.87 -10.99 6.01
C GLU A 40 -13.23 -11.18 5.35
N GLY A 41 -14.22 -11.64 6.12
CA GLY A 41 -15.56 -11.91 5.62
C GLY A 41 -15.62 -13.00 4.54
N GLY A 42 -14.78 -14.04 4.65
CA GLY A 42 -14.69 -15.13 3.67
C GLY A 42 -13.95 -14.77 2.38
N VAL A 43 -13.35 -13.58 2.30
CA VAL A 43 -12.55 -13.14 1.15
C VAL A 43 -11.10 -13.02 1.56
N GLN A 44 -10.21 -13.63 0.77
CA GLN A 44 -8.76 -13.46 0.94
C GLN A 44 -8.35 -12.06 0.49
N LYS A 45 -7.68 -11.32 1.38
CA LYS A 45 -7.13 -9.99 1.13
C LYS A 45 -5.63 -9.99 1.34
N TYR A 46 -4.93 -9.08 0.67
CA TYR A 46 -3.52 -8.83 0.90
C TYR A 46 -3.31 -7.87 2.07
N ALA A 47 -2.29 -8.13 2.88
CA ALA A 47 -1.88 -7.31 4.01
C ALA A 47 -1.20 -6.04 3.51
N ILE A 48 -2.01 -5.06 3.11
CA ILE A 48 -1.56 -3.78 2.56
C ILE A 48 -2.25 -2.65 3.34
N GLN A 49 -1.45 -1.71 3.83
CA GLN A 49 -1.90 -0.60 4.65
C GLN A 49 -1.50 0.75 4.02
N PRO A 50 -2.45 1.49 3.44
CA PRO A 50 -2.23 2.88 3.01
C PRO A 50 -1.82 3.78 4.18
N SER A 51 -0.88 4.70 3.99
CA SER A 51 -0.52 5.71 5.00
C SER A 51 -1.55 6.81 5.14
N CYS A 52 -2.46 6.95 4.17
CA CYS A 52 -3.60 7.85 4.22
C CYS A 52 -4.85 7.17 3.66
N GLY A 53 -6.04 7.60 4.10
CA GLY A 53 -7.32 7.14 3.58
C GLY A 53 -7.60 7.48 2.11
N CYS A 54 -6.57 7.85 1.35
CA CYS A 54 -6.65 8.34 -0.02
C CYS A 54 -6.72 7.23 -1.08
N THR A 55 -6.68 5.96 -0.67
CA THR A 55 -6.59 4.82 -1.60
C THR A 55 -7.84 3.98 -1.44
N ALA A 56 -8.81 4.14 -2.34
CA ALA A 56 -10.11 3.48 -2.21
C ALA A 56 -10.08 2.02 -2.66
N SER A 57 -9.09 1.62 -3.47
CA SER A 57 -8.88 0.22 -3.83
C SER A 57 -7.43 -0.03 -4.20
N ILE A 58 -6.95 -1.21 -3.82
CA ILE A 58 -5.63 -1.72 -4.15
C ILE A 58 -5.85 -3.07 -4.82
N GLU A 59 -5.28 -3.22 -6.00
CA GLU A 59 -5.29 -4.45 -6.77
C GLU A 59 -3.87 -4.99 -6.86
N VAL A 60 -3.71 -6.26 -6.51
CA VAL A 60 -2.42 -6.96 -6.60
C VAL A 60 -2.51 -7.90 -7.79
N LEU A 61 -1.81 -7.54 -8.86
CA LEU A 61 -1.69 -8.34 -10.07
C LEU A 61 -0.42 -9.22 -10.00
N GLN A 62 -0.17 -10.01 -11.04
CA GLN A 62 0.98 -10.92 -11.06
C GLN A 62 2.33 -10.18 -11.12
N ASP A 63 2.38 -9.05 -11.83
CA ASP A 63 3.59 -8.30 -12.17
C ASP A 63 3.64 -6.90 -11.56
N ARG A 64 2.54 -6.44 -10.93
CA ARG A 64 2.42 -5.09 -10.40
C ARG A 64 1.39 -4.97 -9.28
N LEU A 65 1.52 -3.90 -8.50
CA LEU A 65 0.50 -3.42 -7.58
C LEU A 65 -0.11 -2.15 -8.17
N VAL A 66 -1.43 -2.07 -8.21
CA VAL A 66 -2.18 -0.91 -8.70
C VAL A 66 -3.00 -0.32 -7.56
N ALA A 67 -2.85 0.97 -7.33
CA ALA A 67 -3.67 1.73 -6.41
C ALA A 67 -4.54 2.74 -7.17
N LYS A 68 -5.82 2.81 -6.82
CA LYS A 68 -6.70 3.90 -7.25
C LYS A 68 -6.65 5.02 -6.21
N TYR A 69 -5.84 6.03 -6.51
CA TYR A 69 -5.67 7.20 -5.68
C TYR A 69 -6.79 8.22 -5.91
N ASN A 70 -7.34 8.68 -4.79
CA ASN A 70 -8.38 9.70 -4.74
C ASN A 70 -7.82 10.92 -4.03
N ASP A 71 -7.65 12.03 -4.77
CA ASP A 71 -7.25 13.28 -4.16
C ASP A 71 -8.41 13.87 -3.33
N GLY A 72 -8.03 14.51 -2.22
CA GLY A 72 -8.98 15.14 -1.30
C GLY A 72 -9.48 16.52 -1.79
N GLY A 73 -8.81 17.13 -2.76
CA GLY A 73 -9.13 18.47 -3.29
C GLY A 73 -8.68 19.64 -2.43
N ASN A 74 -8.02 19.37 -1.30
CA ASN A 74 -7.69 20.39 -0.29
C ASN A 74 -6.25 20.94 -0.42
N SER A 75 -5.48 20.49 -1.41
CA SER A 75 -4.06 20.83 -1.52
C SER A 75 -3.64 21.02 -2.97
N LEU A 76 -2.72 21.96 -3.19
CA LEU A 76 -2.08 22.24 -4.48
C LEU A 76 -0.57 21.98 -4.35
N GLY A 77 0.07 21.65 -5.47
CA GLY A 77 1.49 21.37 -5.53
C GLY A 77 1.84 19.89 -5.29
N PRO A 78 3.12 19.58 -5.00
CA PRO A 78 3.59 18.21 -4.87
C PRO A 78 3.07 17.55 -3.58
N LEU A 79 2.43 16.40 -3.73
CA LEU A 79 1.98 15.54 -2.63
C LEU A 79 2.72 14.22 -2.68
N SER A 80 3.29 13.81 -1.54
CA SER A 80 3.90 12.49 -1.36
C SER A 80 3.00 11.62 -0.50
N ARG A 81 2.78 10.39 -0.95
CA ARG A 81 1.92 9.39 -0.31
C ARG A 81 2.62 8.03 -0.33
N SER A 82 2.16 7.11 0.51
CA SER A 82 2.75 5.78 0.58
C SER A 82 1.75 4.73 1.02
N LEU A 83 2.10 3.47 0.81
CA LEU A 83 1.43 2.32 1.35
C LEU A 83 2.48 1.32 1.87
N THR A 84 2.11 0.57 2.90
CA THR A 84 2.95 -0.46 3.51
C THR A 84 2.43 -1.82 3.06
N VAL A 85 3.30 -2.63 2.46
CA VAL A 85 3.02 -4.02 2.08
C VAL A 85 3.71 -4.91 3.10
N TYR A 86 2.94 -5.76 3.78
CA TYR A 86 3.48 -6.74 4.73
C TYR A 86 3.79 -8.05 4.01
N LEU A 87 4.93 -8.65 4.31
CA LEU A 87 5.43 -9.88 3.72
C LEU A 87 5.11 -11.08 4.60
N LYS A 88 4.99 -12.26 3.99
CA LYS A 88 4.84 -13.54 4.70
C LYS A 88 6.08 -13.80 5.55
N ALA A 89 5.86 -14.20 6.78
CA ALA A 89 6.93 -14.77 7.60
C ALA A 89 7.00 -16.28 7.40
N SER A 90 8.22 -16.82 7.37
CA SER A 90 8.47 -18.26 7.23
C SER A 90 8.25 -19.06 8.51
N ASP A 91 8.13 -18.39 9.65
CA ASP A 91 8.05 -18.96 11.00
C ASP A 91 6.62 -19.08 11.55
N GLY A 92 5.60 -18.82 10.71
CA GLY A 92 4.21 -18.87 11.13
C GLY A 92 3.72 -17.63 11.88
N THR A 93 4.48 -16.53 11.87
CA THR A 93 4.03 -15.24 12.44
C THR A 93 2.66 -14.82 11.87
N GLU A 94 1.72 -14.52 12.76
CA GLU A 94 0.37 -14.11 12.39
C GLU A 94 0.35 -12.74 11.70
N VAL A 95 -0.59 -12.55 10.77
CA VAL A 95 -0.74 -11.29 10.01
C VAL A 95 -1.21 -10.13 10.91
N PHE A 96 -2.03 -10.45 11.90
CA PHE A 96 -2.57 -9.47 12.84
C PHE A 96 -2.22 -9.84 14.26
N LEU A 97 -2.11 -8.81 15.10
CA LEU A 97 -2.09 -8.91 16.55
C LEU A 97 -3.21 -8.05 17.12
N THR A 98 -3.57 -8.34 18.36
CA THR A 98 -4.46 -7.48 19.16
C THR A 98 -3.60 -6.72 20.15
N ASN A 99 -3.66 -5.39 20.13
CA ASN A 99 -2.92 -4.59 21.11
C ASN A 99 -3.58 -4.62 22.50
N ASP A 100 -2.92 -3.99 23.48
CA ASP A 100 -3.41 -3.90 24.87
C ASP A 100 -4.78 -3.20 25.01
N ARG A 101 -5.24 -2.52 23.96
CA ARG A 101 -6.56 -1.85 23.90
C ARG A 101 -7.62 -2.71 23.20
N GLY A 102 -7.32 -3.96 22.87
CA GLY A 102 -8.25 -4.86 22.17
C GLY A 102 -8.40 -4.55 20.68
N VAL A 103 -7.53 -3.73 20.08
CA VAL A 103 -7.63 -3.33 18.67
C VAL A 103 -6.76 -4.25 17.81
N LYS A 104 -7.37 -4.83 16.78
CA LYS A 104 -6.70 -5.62 15.75
C LYS A 104 -5.80 -4.71 14.91
N MET A 105 -4.52 -5.05 14.79
CA MET A 105 -3.51 -4.29 14.04
C MET A 105 -2.59 -5.23 13.27
N PHE A 106 -2.01 -4.76 12.16
CA PHE A 106 -1.00 -5.54 11.44
C PHE A 106 0.20 -5.83 12.34
N ASN A 107 0.71 -7.05 12.26
CA ASN A 107 1.81 -7.49 13.08
C ASN A 107 3.11 -6.76 12.67
N PRO A 108 3.70 -5.92 13.56
CA PRO A 108 4.89 -5.15 13.22
C PRO A 108 6.15 -6.01 13.08
N ALA A 109 6.12 -7.27 13.51
CA ALA A 109 7.24 -8.21 13.36
C ALA A 109 7.38 -8.76 11.93
N LEU A 110 6.35 -8.62 11.10
CA LEU A 110 6.45 -9.02 9.70
C LEU A 110 7.44 -8.13 8.94
N GLY A 111 8.16 -8.74 7.99
CA GLY A 111 8.87 -7.98 6.98
C GLY A 111 7.89 -7.05 6.26
N LYS A 112 8.32 -5.84 5.92
CA LYS A 112 7.47 -4.87 5.24
C LYS A 112 8.25 -4.07 4.21
N VAL A 113 7.56 -3.67 3.16
CA VAL A 113 8.07 -2.74 2.15
C VAL A 113 7.15 -1.54 2.05
N THR A 114 7.74 -0.36 1.94
CA THR A 114 7.00 0.88 1.74
C THR A 114 7.04 1.26 0.26
N LEU A 115 5.85 1.34 -0.34
CA LEU A 115 5.68 1.81 -1.71
C LEU A 115 5.22 3.27 -1.65
N GLY A 116 6.08 4.19 -2.07
CA GLY A 116 5.82 5.61 -2.16
C GLY A 116 5.35 6.04 -3.54
N PHE A 117 4.57 7.10 -3.61
CA PHE A 117 4.28 7.80 -4.85
C PHE A 117 4.18 9.31 -4.65
N THR A 118 4.41 10.03 -5.73
CA THR A 118 4.26 11.49 -5.79
C THR A 118 3.25 11.88 -6.85
N VAL A 119 2.41 12.87 -6.56
CA VAL A 119 1.53 13.52 -7.54
C VAL A 119 1.70 15.02 -7.43
N THR A 120 1.55 15.74 -8.53
CA THR A 120 1.51 17.21 -8.51
C THR A 120 0.07 17.64 -8.78
N VAL A 121 -0.52 18.39 -7.84
CA VAL A 121 -1.90 18.88 -7.99
C VAL A 121 -1.88 20.28 -8.58
N GLU A 122 -2.43 20.44 -9.80
CA GLU A 122 -2.48 21.70 -10.55
C GLU A 122 -3.92 21.99 -11.01
N LYS A 123 -4.25 23.29 -11.13
CA LYS A 123 -5.61 23.75 -11.50
C LYS A 123 -5.92 23.58 -12.98
#